data_AF-A0A1L3ZS54-F1
#
_entry.id   AF-A0A1L3ZS54-F1
#
_cell.length_a   1.000
_cell.length_b   1.000
_cell.length_c   1.000
_cell.angle_alpha   90.00
_cell.angle_beta   90.00
_cell.angle_gamma   90.00
#
_symmetry.space_group_name_H-M   'P 1'
#
loop_
_entity.id
_entity.type
_entity.pdbx_description
1 polymer ?
#
loop_
_entity_poly.entity_id
_entity_poly.type
_entity_poly.pdbx_seq_one_letter_code
_entity_poly.pdbx_strand_id
1 'polypeptide(L)'
;MTITTMTTQDTGVFNATGSFDSLDDGAEAILKRWVDAGSLSTDDGGAKKPQVDETDLEDDNETDDEEGNTDEETDGSDDADQDEGSDEGDDSDEEEDVQPTKAGDDALVEVTIDGETRTVSVKDLKRLYGQEASLTRKSQEVAEHRKKAEETGAKHAAALQLLVERANKKFEPYANVDWLVAQQQLDPDDFASLRQQAKEAHDEIQYLNTEVDNFVKQNEARRREDLQAAAKEAIADITNPESPNHIKDWSQDIYNDIRSYAVKEGLPETEVNQVVNPTVLKLLYKAMRYDKATKEVVTKKKALSPKKVMKSDKKSANITNKNGEAQEVAKKFKSSGTVDDAVELMLARWKSQAED
;
A
#
# COMPACT_ATOMS: atom_id res chain seq x y z
N MET A 1 43.12 -41.05 -11.53
CA MET A 1 43.75 -39.72 -11.62
C MET A 1 43.70 -39.10 -10.25
N THR A 2 44.82 -38.51 -9.86
CA THR A 2 45.23 -38.04 -8.55
C THR A 2 44.46 -36.83 -8.04
N ILE A 3 44.41 -36.77 -6.71
CA ILE A 3 43.83 -35.76 -5.80
C ILE A 3 44.28 -34.34 -6.14
N THR A 4 43.38 -33.35 -6.00
CA THR A 4 43.69 -32.03 -5.39
C THR A 4 42.39 -31.37 -4.92
N THR A 5 42.13 -31.49 -3.62
CA THR A 5 41.23 -30.64 -2.86
C THR A 5 41.95 -29.32 -2.56
N MET A 6 41.48 -28.20 -3.10
CA MET A 6 41.98 -26.87 -2.74
C MET A 6 40.94 -26.11 -1.92
N THR A 7 41.28 -26.03 -0.63
CA THR A 7 40.94 -25.05 0.39
C THR A 7 40.54 -23.67 -0.16
N THR A 8 39.29 -23.28 0.03
CA THR A 8 38.85 -21.87 -0.05
C THR A 8 39.31 -21.16 1.21
N GLN A 9 40.33 -20.31 1.08
CA GLN A 9 40.75 -19.39 2.12
C GLN A 9 39.77 -18.23 2.23
N ASP A 10 39.27 -18.08 3.45
CA ASP A 10 38.76 -16.89 4.11
C ASP A 10 39.44 -15.59 3.66
N THR A 11 38.65 -14.69 3.07
CA THR A 11 38.98 -13.27 2.99
C THR A 11 37.76 -12.44 3.37
N GLY A 12 37.76 -11.98 4.62
CA GLY A 12 37.48 -10.58 4.94
C GLY A 12 36.03 -10.14 4.82
N VAL A 13 35.25 -10.43 5.86
CA VAL A 13 33.99 -9.79 6.21
C VAL A 13 34.19 -8.27 6.30
N PHE A 14 33.75 -7.52 5.28
CA PHE A 14 33.55 -6.08 5.39
C PHE A 14 32.25 -5.85 6.16
N ASN A 15 32.38 -5.78 7.48
CA ASN A 15 31.32 -5.40 8.39
C ASN A 15 31.08 -3.89 8.26
N ALA A 16 30.25 -3.48 7.31
CA ALA A 16 29.69 -2.14 7.27
C ALA A 16 28.50 -2.10 8.25
N THR A 17 28.79 -1.86 9.52
CA THR A 17 27.80 -1.40 10.50
C THR A 17 27.40 0.05 10.16
N GLY A 18 26.64 0.21 9.08
CA GLY A 18 25.73 1.34 8.92
C GLY A 18 24.49 1.02 9.75
N SER A 19 24.19 1.89 10.71
CA SER A 19 23.13 1.73 11.69
C SER A 19 21.77 1.37 11.06
N PHE A 20 21.36 0.11 11.22
CA PHE A 20 19.98 -0.36 10.98
C PHE A 20 19.14 -0.30 12.27
N ASP A 21 19.54 0.53 13.23
CA ASP A 21 18.96 0.57 14.58
C ASP A 21 17.75 1.50 14.71
N SER A 22 16.90 1.58 13.66
CA SER A 22 15.70 2.45 13.68
C SER A 22 14.45 1.81 13.06
N LEU A 23 14.35 0.47 13.04
CA LEU A 23 13.08 -0.19 12.68
C LEU A 23 11.94 0.19 13.66
N ASP A 24 12.28 0.47 14.92
CA ASP A 24 11.32 0.91 15.93
C ASP A 24 10.92 2.40 15.73
N ASP A 25 11.88 3.26 15.37
CA ASP A 25 11.63 4.68 15.05
C ASP A 25 10.76 4.86 13.79
N GLY A 26 10.95 4.00 12.78
CA GLY A 26 10.09 3.96 11.60
C GLY A 26 8.66 3.49 11.90
N ALA A 27 8.50 2.53 12.82
CA ALA A 27 7.19 2.08 13.27
C ALA A 27 6.50 3.18 14.09
N GLU A 28 7.20 3.83 15.02
CA GLU A 28 6.68 4.95 15.82
C GLU A 28 6.30 6.16 14.95
N ALA A 29 7.09 6.51 13.94
CA ALA A 29 6.76 7.58 12.99
C ALA A 29 5.48 7.28 12.19
N ILE A 30 5.22 6.01 11.86
CA ILE A 30 3.99 5.59 11.16
C ILE A 30 2.81 5.51 12.13
N LEU A 31 3.00 5.00 13.35
CA LEU A 31 1.98 5.03 14.40
C LEU A 31 1.56 6.48 14.68
N LYS A 32 2.52 7.40 14.80
CA LYS A 32 2.29 8.83 14.94
C LYS A 32 1.51 9.41 13.76
N ARG A 33 1.78 8.98 12.53
CA ARG A 33 1.01 9.38 11.34
C ARG A 33 -0.46 8.96 11.40
N TRP A 34 -0.76 7.75 11.89
CA TRP A 34 -2.16 7.32 12.10
C TRP A 34 -2.80 8.08 13.28
N VAL A 35 -2.04 8.41 14.32
CA VAL A 35 -2.48 9.23 15.46
C VAL A 35 -2.81 10.68 15.05
N ASP A 36 -1.90 11.35 14.31
CA ASP A 36 -2.07 12.72 13.84
C ASP A 36 -3.21 12.85 12.80
N ALA A 37 -3.51 11.77 12.08
CA ALA A 37 -4.66 11.71 11.18
C ALA A 37 -5.99 11.48 11.92
N GLY A 38 -6.01 10.69 13.00
CA GLY A 38 -7.20 10.44 13.81
C GLY A 38 -7.61 11.63 14.70
N SER A 39 -6.66 12.44 15.17
CA SER A 39 -6.93 13.59 16.02
C SER A 39 -7.65 14.74 15.30
N LEU A 40 -7.51 14.85 13.97
CA LEU A 40 -8.22 15.83 13.15
C LEU A 40 -9.72 15.56 13.01
N SER A 41 -10.19 14.35 13.30
CA SER A 41 -11.60 13.98 13.19
C SER A 41 -12.40 14.16 14.49
N THR A 42 -11.76 14.61 15.59
CA THR A 42 -12.39 14.65 16.93
C THR A 42 -12.61 16.06 17.48
N ASP A 43 -12.43 17.12 16.68
CA ASP A 43 -12.74 18.49 17.11
C ASP A 43 -14.07 18.98 16.50
N ASP A 44 -15.17 18.65 17.19
CA ASP A 44 -16.44 19.38 17.13
C ASP A 44 -16.40 20.42 18.27
N GLY A 45 -16.08 21.67 17.95
CA GLY A 45 -15.73 22.62 19.00
C GLY A 45 -15.49 24.09 18.65
N GLY A 46 -16.30 24.68 17.74
CA GLY A 46 -16.58 26.13 17.81
C GLY A 46 -15.81 27.04 16.85
N ALA A 47 -16.59 27.72 16.02
CA ALA A 47 -16.16 28.83 15.19
C ALA A 47 -15.40 29.92 15.99
N LYS A 48 -14.16 30.22 15.56
CA LYS A 48 -13.53 31.52 15.77
C LYS A 48 -13.12 32.10 14.43
N LYS A 49 -13.88 33.10 13.99
CA LYS A 49 -13.47 34.06 12.95
C LYS A 49 -12.18 34.74 13.41
N PRO A 50 -11.13 34.87 12.57
CA PRO A 50 -10.04 35.78 12.88
C PRO A 50 -10.53 37.23 12.63
N GLN A 51 -10.32 38.06 13.65
CA GLN A 51 -10.53 39.50 13.62
C GLN A 51 -9.59 40.15 12.61
N VAL A 52 -10.17 41.12 11.91
CA VAL A 52 -9.50 42.18 11.16
C VAL A 52 -8.68 43.05 12.12
N ASP A 53 -7.43 43.34 11.75
CA ASP A 53 -6.65 44.47 12.26
C ASP A 53 -6.30 45.32 11.03
N GLU A 54 -7.02 46.44 10.90
CA GLU A 54 -6.75 47.53 9.96
C GLU A 54 -5.83 48.54 10.63
N THR A 55 -4.76 48.91 9.93
CA THR A 55 -4.12 50.25 9.81
C THR A 55 -2.69 49.99 9.34
N ASP A 56 -2.12 50.69 8.37
CA ASP A 56 -2.49 51.76 7.43
C ASP A 56 -1.23 51.87 6.53
N LEU A 57 -1.39 52.20 5.25
CA LEU A 57 -0.46 52.95 4.38
C LEU A 57 -0.85 52.77 2.91
N GLU A 58 -1.69 53.73 2.49
CA GLU A 58 -1.57 54.56 1.29
C GLU A 58 -1.64 53.92 -0.11
N ASP A 59 -2.82 54.20 -0.68
CA ASP A 59 -3.29 54.20 -2.06
C ASP A 59 -2.44 55.10 -2.98
N ASP A 60 -1.96 54.56 -4.10
CA ASP A 60 -1.74 55.33 -5.33
C ASP A 60 -2.14 54.46 -6.53
N ASN A 61 -3.02 55.03 -7.33
CA ASN A 61 -3.84 54.41 -8.37
C ASN A 61 -3.28 54.76 -9.76
N GLU A 62 -3.81 54.08 -10.78
CA GLU A 62 -3.77 54.40 -12.23
C GLU A 62 -2.66 53.79 -13.10
N THR A 63 -3.10 52.87 -13.96
CA THR A 63 -2.62 52.65 -15.34
C THR A 63 -3.68 51.77 -16.00
N ASP A 64 -4.74 52.33 -16.56
CA ASP A 64 -4.86 52.94 -17.91
C ASP A 64 -4.57 51.94 -19.03
N ASP A 65 -5.67 51.32 -19.49
CA ASP A 65 -5.85 50.65 -20.77
C ASP A 65 -5.95 51.73 -21.86
N GLU A 66 -5.09 51.70 -22.89
CA GLU A 66 -5.52 51.92 -24.29
C GLU A 66 -4.38 51.65 -25.31
N GLU A 67 -4.73 50.80 -26.29
CA GLU A 67 -4.34 50.74 -27.70
C GLU A 67 -2.89 50.52 -28.18
N GLY A 68 -2.77 49.51 -29.05
CA GLY A 68 -1.59 49.23 -29.88
C GLY A 68 -1.85 48.17 -30.94
N ASN A 69 -2.82 48.43 -31.81
CA ASN A 69 -3.10 47.73 -33.06
C ASN A 69 -1.84 47.62 -33.96
N THR A 70 -1.47 46.41 -34.42
CA THR A 70 -0.81 46.26 -35.73
C THR A 70 -1.13 44.91 -36.35
N ASP A 71 -1.84 45.03 -37.47
CA ASP A 71 -2.25 44.09 -38.49
C ASP A 71 -1.04 43.66 -39.36
N GLU A 72 -0.85 42.36 -39.58
CA GLU A 72 -0.13 41.83 -40.75
C GLU A 72 -0.84 40.55 -41.23
N GLU A 73 -1.70 40.79 -42.21
CA GLU A 73 -2.37 39.86 -43.10
C GLU A 73 -1.42 39.27 -44.18
N THR A 74 -1.75 38.05 -44.59
CA THR A 74 -1.50 37.41 -45.90
C THR A 74 -0.08 36.95 -46.29
N ASP A 75 0.11 35.62 -46.43
CA ASP A 75 0.46 35.03 -47.74
C ASP A 75 0.07 33.54 -47.80
N GLY A 76 -0.68 33.21 -48.86
CA GLY A 76 -1.09 31.87 -49.23
C GLY A 76 -0.46 31.50 -50.58
N SER A 77 0.02 30.27 -50.69
CA SER A 77 0.34 29.58 -51.94
C SER A 77 -0.16 28.16 -51.73
N ASP A 78 -1.35 27.79 -52.20
CA ASP A 78 -1.73 27.49 -53.60
C ASP A 78 -0.94 26.27 -54.12
N ASP A 79 -1.52 25.09 -53.91
CA ASP A 79 -1.18 23.86 -54.63
C ASP A 79 -2.36 23.57 -55.55
N ALA A 80 -2.11 23.82 -56.83
CA ALA A 80 -3.06 23.66 -57.91
C ALA A 80 -3.04 22.20 -58.38
N ASP A 81 -4.18 21.51 -58.25
CA ASP A 81 -4.47 20.36 -59.09
C ASP A 81 -5.66 20.71 -59.99
N GLN A 82 -5.33 20.95 -61.26
CA GLN A 82 -6.26 21.00 -62.37
C GLN A 82 -6.61 19.56 -62.77
N ASP A 83 -7.89 19.21 -62.73
CA ASP A 83 -8.43 18.22 -63.65
C ASP A 83 -9.72 18.76 -64.25
N GLU A 84 -9.67 19.00 -65.57
CA GLU A 84 -10.80 19.38 -66.39
C GLU A 84 -11.57 18.14 -66.84
N GLY A 85 -12.90 18.17 -66.71
CA GLY A 85 -13.75 17.09 -67.21
C GLY A 85 -15.23 17.45 -67.27
N SER A 86 -15.59 18.26 -68.26
CA SER A 86 -16.84 18.26 -69.04
C SER A 86 -18.22 18.13 -68.35
N ASP A 87 -19.04 19.12 -68.67
CA ASP A 87 -20.49 19.24 -68.55
C ASP A 87 -21.31 18.10 -69.24
N GLU A 88 -22.59 18.08 -68.88
CA GLU A 88 -23.76 17.29 -69.34
C GLU A 88 -24.08 15.96 -68.63
N GLY A 89 -25.20 15.96 -67.90
CA GLY A 89 -25.89 14.76 -67.44
C GLY A 89 -26.98 15.04 -66.41
N ASP A 90 -28.09 15.61 -66.86
CA ASP A 90 -29.40 15.63 -66.20
C ASP A 90 -29.79 14.21 -65.74
N ASP A 91 -29.86 13.99 -64.42
CA ASP A 91 -30.84 13.04 -63.87
C ASP A 91 -31.35 13.52 -62.51
N SER A 92 -32.66 13.59 -62.46
CA SER A 92 -33.48 14.11 -61.39
C SER A 92 -33.73 12.99 -60.39
N ASP A 93 -33.09 13.04 -59.23
CA ASP A 93 -33.57 12.33 -58.04
C ASP A 93 -33.64 13.30 -56.86
N GLU A 94 -34.88 13.63 -56.49
CA GLU A 94 -35.25 14.34 -55.26
C GLU A 94 -34.90 13.47 -54.05
N GLU A 95 -33.65 13.48 -53.61
CA GLU A 95 -33.33 13.10 -52.24
C GLU A 95 -33.65 14.30 -51.32
N GLU A 96 -34.81 14.17 -50.67
CA GLU A 96 -35.30 15.00 -49.59
C GLU A 96 -34.16 15.32 -48.60
N ASP A 97 -33.61 16.53 -48.67
CA ASP A 97 -32.71 17.10 -47.66
C ASP A 97 -33.51 17.22 -46.35
N VAL A 98 -33.55 16.13 -45.59
CA VAL A 98 -34.06 16.11 -44.23
C VAL A 98 -33.07 16.90 -43.38
N GLN A 99 -33.19 18.23 -43.44
CA GLN A 99 -32.53 19.10 -42.49
C GLN A 99 -32.90 18.59 -41.09
N PRO A 100 -31.91 18.27 -40.23
CA PRO A 100 -32.23 17.82 -38.89
C PRO A 100 -32.96 18.95 -38.19
N THR A 101 -34.26 18.79 -38.00
CA THR A 101 -35.06 19.72 -37.19
C THR A 101 -34.40 19.75 -35.82
N LYS A 102 -33.68 20.84 -35.51
CA LYS A 102 -33.07 21.02 -34.20
C LYS A 102 -34.20 21.00 -33.19
N ALA A 103 -34.38 19.88 -32.49
CA ALA A 103 -35.29 19.79 -31.38
C ALA A 103 -34.91 20.93 -30.41
N GLY A 104 -35.89 21.79 -30.11
CA GLY A 104 -35.68 22.91 -29.19
C GLY A 104 -35.19 22.40 -27.84
N ASP A 105 -34.40 23.21 -27.14
CA ASP A 105 -33.70 22.78 -25.92
C ASP A 105 -34.66 22.32 -24.78
N ASP A 106 -35.94 22.71 -24.86
CA ASP A 106 -37.01 22.33 -23.91
C ASP A 106 -37.74 21.02 -24.30
N ALA A 107 -37.40 20.38 -25.42
CA ALA A 107 -38.01 19.11 -25.79
C ALA A 107 -37.66 18.02 -24.77
N LEU A 108 -38.68 17.30 -24.29
CA LEU A 108 -38.50 16.14 -23.41
C LEU A 108 -38.30 14.90 -24.28
N VAL A 109 -37.17 14.24 -24.09
CA VAL A 109 -36.80 13.00 -24.79
C VAL A 109 -36.78 11.87 -23.78
N GLU A 110 -37.41 10.75 -24.11
CA GLU A 110 -37.32 9.53 -23.32
C GLU A 110 -35.98 8.84 -23.59
N VAL A 111 -35.13 8.77 -22.57
CA VAL A 111 -33.83 8.10 -22.61
C VAL A 111 -33.87 6.92 -21.66
N THR A 112 -33.50 5.75 -22.15
CA THR A 112 -33.34 4.54 -21.32
C THR A 112 -31.94 4.52 -20.72
N ILE A 113 -31.85 4.65 -19.39
CA ILE A 113 -30.60 4.51 -18.63
C ILE A 113 -30.76 3.25 -17.77
N ASP A 114 -29.84 2.29 -17.89
CA ASP A 114 -29.83 1.03 -17.12
C ASP A 114 -31.17 0.26 -17.11
N GLY A 115 -31.92 0.31 -18.23
CA GLY A 115 -33.19 -0.41 -18.39
C GLY A 115 -34.43 0.28 -17.80
N GLU A 116 -34.30 1.50 -17.28
CA GLU A 116 -35.42 2.33 -16.79
C GLU A 116 -35.60 3.54 -17.72
N THR A 117 -36.80 3.73 -18.27
CA THR A 117 -37.09 4.84 -19.19
C THR A 117 -37.33 6.12 -18.40
N ARG A 118 -36.51 7.16 -18.62
CA ARG A 118 -36.68 8.47 -17.98
C ARG A 118 -36.82 9.57 -19.02
N THR A 119 -37.76 10.49 -18.78
CA THR A 119 -37.94 11.69 -19.60
C THR A 119 -36.93 12.75 -19.16
N VAL A 120 -36.04 13.15 -20.06
CA VAL A 120 -34.98 14.14 -19.80
C VAL A 120 -35.04 15.24 -20.86
N SER A 121 -34.73 16.48 -20.49
CA SER A 121 -34.69 17.60 -21.43
C SER A 121 -33.48 17.48 -22.37
N VAL A 122 -33.61 17.92 -23.62
CA VAL A 122 -32.48 17.99 -24.57
C VAL A 122 -31.35 18.89 -24.03
N LYS A 123 -31.69 19.95 -23.29
CA LYS A 123 -30.73 20.83 -22.60
C LYS A 123 -29.85 20.10 -21.60
N ASP A 124 -30.43 19.25 -20.76
CA ASP A 124 -29.67 18.49 -19.76
C ASP A 124 -28.77 17.44 -20.40
N LEU A 125 -29.21 16.81 -21.49
CA LEU A 125 -28.39 15.89 -22.28
C LEU A 125 -27.19 16.58 -22.92
N LYS A 126 -27.37 17.76 -23.54
CA LYS A 126 -26.27 18.55 -24.09
C LYS A 126 -25.27 18.96 -23.00
N ARG A 127 -25.76 19.36 -21.82
CA ARG A 127 -24.92 19.71 -20.67
C ARG A 127 -24.14 18.49 -20.15
N LEU A 128 -24.78 17.34 -20.01
CA LEU A 128 -24.14 16.09 -19.58
C LEU A 128 -23.09 15.63 -20.59
N TYR A 129 -23.40 15.63 -21.88
CA TYR A 129 -22.44 15.29 -22.93
C TYR A 129 -21.23 16.25 -22.93
N GLY A 130 -21.46 17.55 -22.74
CA GLY A 130 -20.39 18.53 -22.59
C GLY A 130 -19.53 18.27 -21.35
N GLN A 131 -20.15 17.85 -20.23
CA GLN A 131 -19.43 17.46 -19.01
C GLN A 131 -18.62 16.19 -19.22
N GLU A 132 -19.19 15.14 -19.81
CA GLU A 132 -18.50 13.88 -20.11
C GLU A 132 -17.34 14.09 -21.09
N ALA A 133 -17.53 14.90 -22.13
CA ALA A 133 -16.47 15.28 -23.05
C ALA A 133 -15.35 16.04 -22.33
N SER A 134 -15.69 17.00 -21.46
CA SER A 134 -14.70 17.75 -20.67
C SER A 134 -13.96 16.87 -19.66
N LEU A 135 -14.65 15.93 -19.00
CA LEU A 135 -14.08 15.00 -18.03
C LEU A 135 -13.18 13.98 -18.72
N THR A 136 -13.55 13.53 -19.91
CA THR A 136 -12.73 12.65 -20.74
C THR A 136 -11.47 13.36 -21.22
N ARG A 137 -11.59 14.60 -21.70
CA ARG A 137 -10.41 15.40 -22.06
C ARG A 137 -9.50 15.65 -20.87
N LYS A 138 -10.06 16.02 -19.72
CA LYS A 138 -9.30 16.23 -18.48
C LYS A 138 -8.65 14.94 -17.98
N SER A 139 -9.31 13.80 -18.08
CA SER A 139 -8.73 12.51 -17.67
C SER A 139 -7.59 12.08 -18.59
N GLN A 140 -7.70 12.35 -19.89
CA GLN A 140 -6.61 12.18 -20.86
C GLN A 140 -5.44 13.12 -20.54
N GLU A 141 -5.69 14.41 -20.32
CA GLU A 141 -4.66 15.38 -19.93
C GLU A 141 -3.96 14.97 -18.63
N VAL A 142 -4.70 14.58 -17.59
CA VAL A 142 -4.11 14.10 -16.31
C VAL A 142 -3.28 12.83 -16.53
N ALA A 143 -3.74 11.90 -17.35
CA ALA A 143 -2.98 10.70 -17.68
C ALA A 143 -1.69 11.03 -18.45
N GLU A 144 -1.75 11.95 -19.41
CA GLU A 144 -0.57 12.44 -20.13
C GLU A 144 0.40 13.18 -19.21
N HIS A 145 -0.10 14.04 -18.32
CA HIS A 145 0.73 14.74 -17.35
C HIS A 145 1.42 13.78 -16.38
N ARG A 146 0.72 12.74 -15.90
CA ARG A 146 1.33 11.68 -15.08
C ARG A 146 2.43 10.95 -15.85
N LYS A 147 2.13 10.52 -17.08
CA LYS A 147 3.11 9.84 -17.93
C LYS A 147 4.34 10.71 -18.19
N LYS A 148 4.15 12.00 -18.52
CA LYS A 148 5.24 12.96 -18.74
C LYS A 148 6.06 13.16 -17.45
N ALA A 149 5.42 13.30 -16.29
CA ALA A 149 6.10 13.46 -15.00
C ALA A 149 6.89 12.20 -14.58
N GLU A 150 6.35 11.01 -14.84
CA GLU A 150 7.04 9.74 -14.60
C GLU A 150 8.24 9.57 -15.55
N GLU A 151 8.08 9.92 -16.82
CA GLU A 151 9.13 9.84 -17.82
C GLU A 151 10.26 10.85 -17.53
N THR A 152 9.94 12.09 -17.15
CA THR A 152 10.96 13.06 -16.73
C THR A 152 11.67 12.59 -15.48
N GLY A 153 10.94 12.12 -14.46
CA GLY A 153 11.53 11.56 -13.24
C GLY A 153 12.49 10.41 -13.52
N ALA A 154 12.10 9.46 -14.38
CA ALA A 154 12.94 8.34 -14.78
C ALA A 154 14.17 8.78 -15.57
N LYS A 155 14.02 9.72 -16.51
CA LYS A 155 15.15 10.30 -17.26
C LYS A 155 16.11 11.04 -16.35
N HIS A 156 15.62 11.82 -15.38
CA HIS A 156 16.46 12.54 -14.42
C HIS A 156 17.26 11.57 -13.55
N ALA A 157 16.62 10.53 -13.00
CA ALA A 157 17.32 9.51 -12.21
C ALA A 157 18.40 8.78 -13.03
N ALA A 158 18.08 8.36 -14.25
CA ALA A 158 19.03 7.70 -15.15
C ALA A 158 20.18 8.63 -15.56
N ALA A 159 19.89 9.91 -15.82
CA ALA A 159 20.89 10.92 -16.15
C ALA A 159 21.87 11.15 -14.99
N LEU A 160 21.36 11.31 -13.76
CA LEU A 160 22.20 11.46 -12.57
C LEU A 160 23.11 10.25 -12.36
N GLN A 161 22.57 9.03 -12.50
CA GLN A 161 23.36 7.81 -12.39
C GLN A 161 24.48 7.74 -13.44
N LEU A 162 24.19 8.09 -14.69
CA LEU A 162 25.18 8.14 -15.76
C LEU A 162 26.25 9.21 -15.53
N LEU A 163 25.86 10.38 -15.00
CA LEU A 163 26.80 11.45 -14.64
C LEU A 163 27.76 10.99 -13.54
N VAL A 164 27.25 10.35 -12.49
CA VAL A 164 28.08 9.77 -11.42
C VAL A 164 29.03 8.71 -11.97
N GLU A 165 28.55 7.80 -12.82
CA GLU A 165 29.41 6.78 -13.44
C GLU A 165 30.51 7.41 -14.30
N ARG A 166 30.18 8.42 -15.10
CA ARG A 166 31.15 9.16 -15.91
C ARG A 166 32.17 9.89 -15.03
N ALA A 167 31.72 10.56 -13.97
CA ALA A 167 32.61 11.27 -13.05
C ALA A 167 33.56 10.29 -12.35
N ASN A 168 33.07 9.14 -11.89
CA ASN A 168 33.90 8.09 -11.31
C ASN A 168 34.97 7.60 -12.29
N LYS A 169 34.63 7.36 -13.56
CA LYS A 169 35.61 6.98 -14.61
C LYS A 169 36.65 8.07 -14.88
N LYS A 170 36.26 9.35 -14.83
CA LYS A 170 37.22 10.46 -14.96
C LYS A 170 38.19 10.55 -13.78
N PHE A 171 37.74 10.19 -12.58
CA PHE A 171 38.55 10.26 -11.37
C PHE A 171 39.44 9.04 -11.13
N GLU A 172 39.05 7.87 -11.62
CA GLU A 172 39.81 6.61 -11.54
C GLU A 172 41.32 6.75 -11.84
N PRO A 173 41.77 7.45 -12.90
CA PRO A 173 43.20 7.63 -13.14
C PRO A 173 43.90 8.41 -12.02
N TYR A 174 43.24 9.41 -11.43
CA TYR A 174 43.81 10.25 -10.37
C TYR A 174 43.78 9.57 -8.99
N ALA A 175 42.83 8.67 -8.76
CA ALA A 175 42.71 7.91 -7.51
C ALA A 175 43.94 7.01 -7.25
N ASN A 176 44.59 6.54 -8.32
CA ASN A 176 45.72 5.62 -8.27
C ASN A 176 47.09 6.32 -8.40
N VAL A 177 47.14 7.65 -8.49
CA VAL A 177 48.40 8.40 -8.58
C VAL A 177 49.03 8.54 -7.19
N ASP A 178 50.29 8.12 -7.06
CA ASP A 178 51.11 8.50 -5.92
C ASP A 178 51.58 9.95 -6.10
N TRP A 179 50.89 10.87 -5.42
CA TRP A 179 51.16 12.31 -5.50
C TRP A 179 52.58 12.69 -5.06
N LEU A 180 53.20 11.91 -4.17
CA LEU A 180 54.55 12.18 -3.69
C LEU A 180 55.60 11.83 -4.76
N VAL A 181 55.38 10.71 -5.45
CA VAL A 181 56.23 10.30 -6.59
C VAL A 181 56.03 11.25 -7.77
N ALA A 182 54.79 11.63 -8.06
CA ALA A 182 54.47 12.59 -9.11
C ALA A 182 55.15 13.95 -8.90
N GLN A 183 55.18 14.44 -7.65
CA GLN A 183 55.86 15.70 -7.30
C GLN A 183 57.38 15.67 -7.58
N GLN A 184 58.01 14.50 -7.47
CA GLN A 184 59.45 14.36 -7.67
C GLN A 184 59.83 14.11 -9.14
N GLN A 185 58.91 13.56 -9.94
CA GLN A 185 59.18 13.15 -11.32
C GLN A 185 58.70 14.13 -12.38
N LEU A 186 57.67 14.94 -12.09
CA LEU A 186 57.12 15.94 -13.03
C LEU A 186 57.71 17.33 -12.82
N ASP A 187 57.64 18.17 -13.85
CA ASP A 187 57.90 19.60 -13.75
C ASP A 187 56.86 20.26 -12.81
N PRO A 188 57.25 21.28 -12.01
CA PRO A 188 56.32 22.04 -11.17
C PRO A 188 55.04 22.51 -11.87
N ASP A 189 55.11 22.93 -13.14
CA ASP A 189 53.95 23.42 -13.88
C ASP A 189 53.00 22.28 -14.28
N ASP A 190 53.55 21.16 -14.75
CA ASP A 190 52.77 19.95 -15.08
C ASP A 190 52.12 19.35 -13.84
N PHE A 191 52.83 19.31 -12.71
CA PHE A 191 52.31 18.82 -11.44
C PHE A 191 51.15 19.70 -10.92
N ALA A 192 51.28 21.03 -11.04
CA ALA A 192 50.21 21.96 -10.66
C ALA A 192 48.94 21.72 -11.49
N SER A 193 49.10 21.52 -12.81
CA SER A 193 47.98 21.23 -13.70
C SER A 193 47.31 19.88 -13.39
N LEU A 194 48.09 18.84 -13.09
CA LEU A 194 47.58 17.51 -12.75
C LEU A 194 46.81 17.54 -11.43
N ARG A 195 47.32 18.25 -10.42
CA ARG A 195 46.64 18.44 -9.13
C ARG A 195 45.34 19.22 -9.29
N GLN A 196 45.32 20.23 -10.16
CA GLN A 196 44.10 20.97 -10.45
C GLN A 196 43.05 20.08 -11.11
N GLN A 197 43.41 19.31 -12.13
CA GLN A 197 42.50 18.39 -12.81
C GLN A 197 41.97 17.31 -11.86
N ALA A 198 42.82 16.76 -10.99
CA ALA A 198 42.42 15.79 -9.98
C ALA A 198 41.45 16.39 -8.95
N LYS A 199 41.68 17.65 -8.54
CA LYS A 199 40.78 18.37 -7.64
C LYS A 199 39.43 18.62 -8.30
N GLU A 200 39.41 19.09 -9.55
CA GLU A 200 38.18 19.33 -10.30
C GLU A 200 37.36 18.03 -10.47
N ALA A 201 38.02 16.91 -10.82
CA ALA A 201 37.37 15.61 -10.93
C ALA A 201 36.81 15.10 -9.59
N HIS A 202 37.52 15.34 -8.49
CA HIS A 202 37.04 15.00 -7.14
C HIS A 202 35.85 15.86 -6.73
N ASP A 203 35.92 17.17 -6.95
CA ASP A 203 34.84 18.11 -6.62
C ASP A 203 33.57 17.81 -7.45
N GLU A 204 33.71 17.41 -8.72
CA GLU A 204 32.60 16.94 -9.58
C GLU A 204 31.90 15.71 -8.97
N ILE A 205 32.66 14.71 -8.50
CA ILE A 205 32.09 13.51 -7.83
C ILE A 205 31.37 13.88 -6.54
N GLN A 206 31.99 14.71 -5.69
CA GLN A 206 31.38 15.13 -4.43
C GLN A 206 30.06 15.85 -4.70
N TYR A 207 30.06 16.81 -5.62
CA TYR A 207 28.84 17.52 -6.02
C TYR A 207 27.75 16.56 -6.51
N LEU A 208 28.09 15.65 -7.44
CA LEU A 208 27.11 14.70 -7.97
C LEU A 208 26.57 13.73 -6.91
N ASN A 209 27.41 13.29 -5.98
CA ASN A 209 26.97 12.46 -4.86
C ASN A 209 26.03 13.21 -3.93
N THR A 210 26.31 14.50 -3.64
CA THR A 210 25.39 15.33 -2.85
C THR A 210 24.07 15.55 -3.57
N GLU A 211 24.09 15.72 -4.89
CA GLU A 211 22.86 15.88 -5.69
C GLU A 211 22.02 14.60 -5.70
N VAL A 212 22.66 13.43 -5.83
CA VAL A 212 21.97 12.14 -5.73
C VAL A 212 21.36 11.94 -4.33
N ASP A 213 22.09 12.24 -3.27
CA ASP A 213 21.58 12.14 -1.90
C ASP A 213 20.39 13.08 -1.67
N ASN A 214 20.48 14.32 -2.17
CA ASN A 214 19.39 15.28 -2.13
C ASN A 214 18.17 14.78 -2.91
N PHE A 215 18.37 14.21 -4.10
CA PHE A 215 17.30 13.65 -4.92
C PHE A 215 16.59 12.48 -4.22
N VAL A 216 17.37 11.56 -3.62
CA VAL A 216 16.82 10.42 -2.86
C VAL A 216 16.01 10.92 -1.66
N LYS A 217 16.56 11.85 -0.87
CA LYS A 217 15.87 12.45 0.28
C LYS A 217 14.58 13.16 -0.12
N GLN A 218 14.59 13.90 -1.23
CA GLN A 218 13.41 14.58 -1.74
C GLN A 218 12.33 13.58 -2.18
N ASN A 219 12.73 12.50 -2.86
CA ASN A 219 11.81 11.45 -3.30
C ASN A 219 11.22 10.68 -2.11
N GLU A 220 12.03 10.34 -1.11
CA GLU A 220 11.57 9.73 0.14
C GLU A 220 10.60 10.62 0.91
N ALA A 221 10.89 11.93 1.00
CA ALA A 221 10.02 12.91 1.65
C ALA A 221 8.66 12.99 0.93
N ARG A 222 8.66 13.08 -0.40
CA ARG A 222 7.44 13.09 -1.22
C ARG A 222 6.64 11.80 -1.05
N ARG A 223 7.31 10.63 -1.10
CA ARG A 223 6.66 9.34 -0.87
C ARG A 223 6.03 9.27 0.52
N ARG A 224 6.70 9.81 1.54
CA ARG A 224 6.16 9.87 2.90
C ARG A 224 4.93 10.77 3.00
N GLU A 225 4.93 11.91 2.33
CA GLU A 225 3.78 12.81 2.24
C GLU A 225 2.60 12.15 1.51
N ASP A 226 2.83 11.51 0.38
CA ASP A 226 1.81 10.77 -0.37
C ASP A 226 1.20 9.64 0.48
N LEU A 227 2.05 8.90 1.20
CA LEU A 227 1.59 7.89 2.15
C LEU A 227 0.77 8.50 3.31
N GLN A 228 1.16 9.66 3.84
CA GLN A 228 0.40 10.37 4.87
C GLN A 228 -0.97 10.82 4.36
N ALA A 229 -1.03 11.39 3.16
CA ALA A 229 -2.28 11.81 2.53
C ALA A 229 -3.22 10.62 2.29
N ALA A 230 -2.69 9.53 1.72
CA ALA A 230 -3.45 8.30 1.51
C ALA A 230 -3.94 7.69 2.84
N ALA A 231 -3.19 7.83 3.95
CA ALA A 231 -3.61 7.31 5.25
C ALA A 231 -4.78 8.08 5.82
N LYS A 232 -4.77 9.41 5.67
CA LYS A 232 -5.89 10.26 6.08
C LYS A 232 -7.17 9.90 5.30
N GLU A 233 -7.05 9.70 3.99
CA GLU A 233 -8.15 9.25 3.14
C GLU A 233 -8.65 7.87 3.57
N ALA A 234 -7.76 6.92 3.81
CA ALA A 234 -8.12 5.59 4.27
C ALA A 234 -8.83 5.58 5.63
N ILE A 235 -8.41 6.44 6.57
CA ILE A 235 -9.09 6.60 7.87
C ILE A 235 -10.51 7.13 7.67
N ALA A 236 -10.68 8.14 6.80
CA ALA A 236 -11.99 8.68 6.47
C ALA A 236 -12.91 7.59 5.90
N ASP A 237 -12.39 6.77 4.99
CA ASP A 237 -13.11 5.64 4.39
C ASP A 237 -13.45 4.52 5.39
N ILE A 238 -12.56 4.19 6.31
CA ILE A 238 -12.79 3.12 7.30
C ILE A 238 -13.77 3.57 8.39
N THR A 239 -13.73 4.86 8.75
CA THR A 239 -14.57 5.43 9.82
C THR A 239 -15.99 5.72 9.33
N ASN A 240 -16.14 6.10 8.05
CA ASN A 240 -17.45 6.42 7.49
C ASN A 240 -18.37 5.17 7.47
N PRO A 241 -19.54 5.19 8.12
CA PRO A 241 -20.47 4.06 8.14
C PRO A 241 -21.11 3.74 6.79
N GLU A 242 -21.14 4.70 5.85
CA GLU A 242 -21.67 4.50 4.49
C GLU A 242 -20.66 3.85 3.55
N SER A 243 -19.38 3.81 3.95
CA SER A 243 -18.31 3.25 3.13
C SER A 243 -18.38 1.71 3.09
N PRO A 244 -18.13 1.10 1.91
CA PRO A 244 -17.98 -0.35 1.81
C PRO A 244 -16.80 -0.88 2.63
N ASN A 245 -15.89 0.00 3.06
CA ASN A 245 -14.72 -0.32 3.86
C ASN A 245 -14.88 -0.07 5.36
N HIS A 246 -16.09 0.26 5.82
CA HIS A 246 -16.36 0.50 7.24
C HIS A 246 -15.90 -0.65 8.15
N ILE A 247 -15.19 -0.30 9.23
CA ILE A 247 -14.83 -1.19 10.34
C ILE A 247 -15.42 -0.60 11.62
N LYS A 248 -16.22 -1.40 12.32
CA LYS A 248 -16.85 -0.98 13.57
C LYS A 248 -15.79 -0.72 14.65
N ASP A 249 -15.94 0.40 15.37
CA ASP A 249 -15.09 0.83 16.48
C ASP A 249 -13.60 0.94 16.08
N TRP A 250 -13.30 1.43 14.87
CA TRP A 250 -11.92 1.59 14.40
C TRP A 250 -11.07 2.36 15.41
N SER A 251 -9.94 1.77 15.80
CA SER A 251 -9.00 2.34 16.76
C SER A 251 -7.57 1.91 16.43
N GLN A 252 -6.60 2.59 17.05
CA GLN A 252 -5.20 2.27 16.92
C GLN A 252 -4.88 0.83 17.37
N ASP A 253 -5.60 0.35 18.39
CA ASP A 253 -5.42 -1.02 18.89
C ASP A 253 -5.84 -2.04 17.84
N ILE A 254 -6.93 -1.79 17.12
CA ILE A 254 -7.37 -2.64 16.00
C ILE A 254 -6.33 -2.63 14.88
N TYR A 255 -5.74 -1.48 14.58
CA TYR A 255 -4.66 -1.38 13.59
C TYR A 255 -3.43 -2.19 14.01
N ASN A 256 -2.98 -2.05 15.27
CA ASN A 256 -1.86 -2.81 15.82
C ASN A 256 -2.12 -4.33 15.84
N ASP A 257 -3.35 -4.73 16.16
CA ASP A 257 -3.83 -6.11 16.09
C ASP A 257 -3.75 -6.67 14.66
N ILE A 258 -4.24 -5.89 13.68
CA ILE A 258 -4.18 -6.24 12.25
C ILE A 258 -2.73 -6.40 11.79
N ARG A 259 -1.85 -5.46 12.16
CA ARG A 259 -0.42 -5.50 11.83
C ARG A 259 0.24 -6.75 12.40
N SER A 260 0.01 -7.02 13.69
CA SER A 260 0.58 -8.17 14.38
C SER A 260 0.08 -9.50 13.79
N TYR A 261 -1.19 -9.54 13.38
CA TYR A 261 -1.75 -10.69 12.68
C TYR A 261 -1.10 -10.88 11.29
N ALA A 262 -0.97 -9.81 10.50
CA ALA A 262 -0.36 -9.90 9.17
C ALA A 262 1.10 -10.37 9.21
N VAL A 263 1.90 -9.86 10.16
CA VAL A 263 3.28 -10.32 10.39
C VAL A 263 3.32 -11.79 10.80
N LYS A 264 2.38 -12.22 11.64
CA LYS A 264 2.28 -13.62 12.07
C LYS A 264 1.91 -14.57 10.92
N GLU A 265 1.08 -14.14 9.99
CA GLU A 265 0.71 -14.92 8.79
C GLU A 265 1.83 -14.94 7.73
N GLY A 266 2.93 -14.21 7.95
CA GLY A 266 4.15 -14.28 7.13
C GLY A 266 4.34 -13.10 6.18
N LEU A 267 3.56 -12.02 6.29
CA LEU A 267 3.85 -10.80 5.54
C LEU A 267 5.06 -10.08 6.17
N PRO A 268 6.00 -9.56 5.37
CA PRO A 268 7.12 -8.82 5.89
C PRO A 268 6.64 -7.51 6.52
N GLU A 269 7.22 -7.17 7.67
CA GLU A 269 6.83 -6.02 8.47
C GLU A 269 6.90 -4.69 7.71
N THR A 270 7.88 -4.55 6.81
CA THR A 270 8.05 -3.38 5.95
C THR A 270 6.88 -3.15 5.01
N GLU A 271 6.27 -4.22 4.49
CA GLU A 271 5.12 -4.12 3.60
C GLU A 271 3.86 -3.79 4.39
N VAL A 272 3.64 -4.48 5.52
CA VAL A 272 2.48 -4.26 6.39
C VAL A 272 2.43 -2.80 6.87
N ASN A 273 3.58 -2.24 7.22
CA ASN A 273 3.70 -0.84 7.67
C ASN A 273 3.41 0.19 6.56
N GLN A 274 3.51 -0.22 5.30
CA GLN A 274 3.21 0.62 4.14
C GLN A 274 1.79 0.37 3.59
N VAL A 275 1.00 -0.54 4.17
CA VAL A 275 -0.38 -0.77 3.75
C VAL A 275 -1.25 0.42 4.17
N VAL A 276 -1.63 1.22 3.19
CA VAL A 276 -2.53 2.37 3.36
C VAL A 276 -3.90 2.12 2.75
N ASN A 277 -4.06 1.04 1.98
CA ASN A 277 -5.30 0.78 1.27
C ASN A 277 -6.41 0.30 2.23
N PRO A 278 -7.57 0.98 2.29
CA PRO A 278 -8.66 0.64 3.22
C PRO A 278 -9.28 -0.74 2.95
N THR A 279 -9.29 -1.19 1.69
CA THR A 279 -9.82 -2.50 1.31
C THR A 279 -8.95 -3.64 1.84
N VAL A 280 -7.62 -3.47 1.79
CA VAL A 280 -6.65 -4.45 2.29
C VAL A 280 -6.74 -4.53 3.82
N LEU A 281 -6.81 -3.39 4.50
CA LEU A 281 -7.00 -3.33 5.95
C LEU A 281 -8.30 -4.03 6.37
N LYS A 282 -9.40 -3.83 5.64
CA LYS A 282 -10.65 -4.55 5.88
C LYS A 282 -10.56 -6.05 5.65
N LEU A 283 -9.86 -6.49 4.61
CA LEU A 283 -9.65 -7.91 4.34
C LEU A 283 -8.85 -8.57 5.46
N LEU A 284 -7.75 -7.95 5.88
CA LEU A 284 -6.93 -8.44 6.99
C LEU A 284 -7.71 -8.45 8.31
N TYR A 285 -8.49 -7.40 8.58
CA TYR A 285 -9.38 -7.35 9.74
C TYR A 285 -10.39 -8.51 9.74
N LYS A 286 -11.04 -8.78 8.60
CA LYS A 286 -11.97 -9.91 8.46
C LYS A 286 -11.28 -11.25 8.66
N ALA A 287 -10.10 -11.45 8.06
CA ALA A 287 -9.32 -12.68 8.22
C ALA A 287 -8.93 -12.90 9.70
N MET A 288 -8.40 -11.87 10.37
CA MET A 288 -8.08 -11.92 11.79
C MET A 288 -9.31 -12.28 12.64
N ARG A 289 -10.46 -11.66 12.38
CA ARG A 289 -11.70 -11.94 13.12
C ARG A 289 -12.21 -13.36 12.88
N TYR A 290 -12.10 -13.86 11.65
CA TYR A 290 -12.45 -15.23 11.31
C TYR A 290 -11.58 -16.23 12.07
N ASP A 291 -10.27 -16.02 12.09
CA ASP A 291 -9.32 -16.88 12.79
C ASP A 291 -9.48 -16.86 14.32
N LYS A 292 -9.76 -15.68 14.89
CA LYS A 292 -10.14 -15.55 16.31
C LYS A 292 -11.43 -16.34 16.58
N ALA A 293 -12.44 -16.19 15.73
CA ALA A 293 -13.72 -16.89 15.88
C ALA A 293 -13.60 -18.42 15.71
N THR A 294 -12.82 -18.93 14.76
CA THR A 294 -12.63 -20.38 14.57
C THR A 294 -11.91 -21.01 15.77
N LYS A 295 -10.87 -20.35 16.32
CA LYS A 295 -10.19 -20.80 17.55
C LYS A 295 -11.14 -20.81 18.75
N GLU A 296 -11.99 -19.80 18.89
CA GLU A 296 -13.03 -19.78 19.92
C GLU A 296 -14.11 -20.84 19.72
N VAL A 297 -14.54 -21.13 18.49
CA VAL A 297 -15.56 -22.15 18.21
C VAL A 297 -15.00 -23.56 18.38
N VAL A 298 -13.72 -23.79 18.07
CA VAL A 298 -13.05 -25.08 18.32
C VAL A 298 -12.90 -25.32 19.83
N THR A 299 -12.59 -24.29 20.61
CA THR A 299 -12.53 -24.41 22.08
C THR A 299 -13.91 -24.46 22.74
N LYS A 300 -14.92 -23.80 22.16
CA LYS A 300 -16.35 -23.86 22.53
C LYS A 300 -17.13 -24.96 21.82
N LYS A 301 -16.48 -25.89 21.10
CA LYS A 301 -17.01 -27.25 20.87
C LYS A 301 -17.06 -27.92 22.23
N LYS A 302 -18.00 -27.44 23.03
CA LYS A 302 -18.56 -28.00 24.23
C LYS A 302 -18.71 -29.45 23.89
N ALA A 303 -17.95 -30.31 24.57
CA ALA A 303 -18.26 -31.72 24.66
C ALA A 303 -19.77 -31.79 24.72
N LEU A 304 -20.41 -32.37 23.71
CA LEU A 304 -21.84 -32.61 23.77
C LEU A 304 -22.02 -33.40 25.06
N SER A 305 -22.45 -32.72 26.12
CA SER A 305 -22.77 -33.36 27.39
C SER A 305 -23.71 -34.47 26.98
N PRO A 306 -23.29 -35.75 27.11
CA PRO A 306 -23.90 -36.86 26.40
C PRO A 306 -25.39 -36.72 26.63
N LYS A 307 -26.12 -36.43 25.54
CA LYS A 307 -27.56 -36.14 25.58
C LYS A 307 -28.12 -37.27 26.41
N LYS A 308 -28.63 -36.98 27.60
CA LYS A 308 -29.03 -38.00 28.57
C LYS A 308 -30.16 -38.76 27.90
N VAL A 309 -29.80 -39.84 27.20
CA VAL A 309 -30.75 -40.76 26.62
C VAL A 309 -31.51 -41.28 27.81
N MET A 310 -32.80 -40.95 27.88
CA MET A 310 -33.68 -41.61 28.82
C MET A 310 -33.56 -43.09 28.47
N LYS A 311 -32.87 -43.83 29.35
CA LYS A 311 -32.88 -45.29 29.30
C LYS A 311 -34.33 -45.65 29.50
N SER A 312 -34.99 -46.05 28.42
CA SER A 312 -36.26 -46.75 28.51
C SER A 312 -36.07 -47.92 29.47
N ASP A 313 -37.04 -48.07 30.36
CA ASP A 313 -37.11 -49.09 31.40
C ASP A 313 -36.57 -50.44 30.95
N LYS A 314 -35.31 -50.72 31.27
CA LYS A 314 -34.77 -52.09 31.33
C LYS A 314 -33.94 -52.21 32.60
N LYS A 315 -34.54 -52.97 33.52
CA LYS A 315 -34.01 -53.54 34.76
C LYS A 315 -32.48 -53.54 34.82
N SER A 316 -31.95 -53.01 35.92
CA SER A 316 -30.53 -53.02 36.27
C SER A 316 -29.93 -54.42 36.15
N ALA A 317 -29.07 -54.63 35.15
CA ALA A 317 -28.11 -55.71 35.19
C ALA A 317 -26.92 -55.23 36.04
N ASN A 318 -26.76 -55.86 37.19
CA ASN A 318 -25.68 -55.65 38.15
C ASN A 318 -24.36 -56.07 37.50
N ILE A 319 -23.58 -55.12 36.98
CA ILE A 319 -22.18 -55.38 36.62
C ILE A 319 -21.41 -55.31 37.94
N THR A 320 -21.30 -56.47 38.60
CA THR A 320 -20.50 -56.64 39.80
C THR A 320 -19.05 -56.39 39.44
N ASN A 321 -18.46 -55.34 40.01
CA ASN A 321 -17.06 -54.99 39.86
C ASN A 321 -16.23 -56.05 40.62
N LYS A 322 -15.84 -57.13 39.93
CA LYS A 322 -15.25 -58.34 40.54
C LYS A 322 -13.92 -58.11 41.26
N ASN A 323 -13.20 -57.03 40.95
CA ASN A 323 -11.97 -56.65 41.67
C ASN A 323 -12.20 -55.88 42.97
N GLY A 324 -13.41 -55.37 43.21
CA GLY A 324 -13.73 -54.64 44.44
C GLY A 324 -13.83 -55.56 45.67
N GLU A 325 -14.34 -56.78 45.48
CA GLU A 325 -14.61 -57.72 46.58
C GLU A 325 -13.30 -58.23 47.21
N ALA A 326 -12.30 -58.58 46.40
CA ALA A 326 -10.98 -58.97 46.89
C ALA A 326 -10.25 -57.83 47.62
N GLN A 327 -10.44 -56.58 47.19
CA GLN A 327 -9.85 -55.41 47.85
C GLN A 327 -10.53 -55.08 49.18
N GLU A 328 -11.83 -55.27 49.29
CA GLU A 328 -12.58 -55.08 50.54
C GLU A 328 -12.22 -56.14 51.58
N VAL A 329 -12.09 -57.41 51.18
CA VAL A 329 -11.64 -58.50 52.07
C VAL A 329 -10.17 -58.29 52.50
N ALA A 330 -9.32 -57.75 51.61
CA ALA A 330 -7.95 -57.36 51.96
C ALA A 330 -7.86 -56.23 53.00
N LYS A 331 -8.78 -55.26 52.97
CA LYS A 331 -8.85 -54.21 53.99
C LYS A 331 -9.34 -54.77 55.32
N LYS A 332 -10.35 -55.65 55.30
CA LYS A 332 -10.88 -56.30 56.51
C LYS A 332 -9.80 -57.11 57.22
N PHE A 333 -9.10 -57.99 56.51
CA PHE A 333 -7.98 -58.75 57.08
C PHE A 333 -6.89 -57.86 57.69
N LYS A 334 -6.53 -56.74 57.02
CA LYS A 334 -5.56 -55.78 57.58
C LYS A 334 -6.03 -55.12 58.88
N SER A 335 -7.34 -55.01 59.10
CA SER A 335 -7.93 -54.38 60.27
C SER A 335 -8.22 -55.35 61.42
N SER A 336 -8.67 -56.58 61.12
CA SER A 336 -9.10 -57.58 62.11
C SER A 336 -8.00 -58.58 62.45
N GLY A 337 -7.12 -58.91 61.49
CA GLY A 337 -5.99 -59.83 61.67
C GLY A 337 -6.36 -61.27 62.06
N THR A 338 -7.64 -61.63 61.95
CA THR A 338 -8.17 -62.95 62.34
C THR A 338 -7.84 -64.02 61.30
N VAL A 339 -7.74 -65.27 61.75
CA VAL A 339 -7.41 -66.41 60.87
C VAL A 339 -8.52 -66.66 59.85
N ASP A 340 -9.78 -66.47 60.22
CA ASP A 340 -10.92 -66.64 59.31
C ASP A 340 -10.91 -65.61 58.16
N ASP A 341 -10.56 -64.35 58.44
CA ASP A 341 -10.45 -63.29 57.42
C ASP A 341 -9.25 -63.54 56.49
N ALA A 342 -8.19 -64.21 57.00
CA ALA A 342 -7.06 -64.64 56.18
C ALA A 342 -7.47 -65.74 55.18
N VAL A 343 -8.33 -66.67 55.62
CA VAL A 343 -8.86 -67.74 54.77
C VAL A 343 -9.80 -67.17 53.72
N GLU A 344 -10.66 -66.21 54.09
CA GLU A 344 -11.56 -65.53 53.15
C GLU A 344 -10.79 -64.72 52.09
N LEU A 345 -9.71 -64.04 52.49
CA LEU A 345 -8.79 -63.38 51.56
C LEU A 345 -8.19 -64.37 50.56
N MET A 346 -7.75 -65.54 51.03
CA MET A 346 -7.10 -66.53 50.20
C MET A 346 -8.09 -67.15 49.20
N LEU A 347 -9.32 -67.42 49.63
CA LEU A 347 -10.41 -67.91 48.77
C LEU A 347 -10.81 -66.87 47.72
N ALA A 348 -10.93 -65.60 48.11
CA ALA A 348 -11.23 -64.51 47.18
C ALA A 348 -10.13 -64.37 46.11
N ARG A 349 -8.86 -64.50 46.50
CA ARG A 349 -7.72 -64.48 45.58
C ARG A 349 -7.70 -65.68 44.64
N TRP A 350 -7.95 -66.89 45.13
CA TRP A 350 -8.04 -68.09 44.28
C TRP A 350 -9.20 -68.02 43.29
N LYS A 351 -10.37 -67.52 43.72
CA LYS A 351 -11.51 -67.34 42.83
C LYS A 351 -11.22 -66.35 41.70
N SER A 352 -10.42 -65.32 41.96
CA SER A 352 -9.96 -64.38 40.91
C SER A 352 -8.92 -64.99 39.95
N GLN A 353 -8.21 -66.05 40.36
CA GLN A 353 -7.11 -66.65 39.59
C GLN A 353 -7.53 -67.89 38.78
N ALA A 354 -8.69 -68.47 39.06
CA ALA A 354 -9.21 -69.67 38.38
C ALA A 354 -10.10 -69.37 37.15
N GLU A 355 -10.35 -68.09 36.85
CA GLU A 355 -11.18 -67.63 35.73
C GLU A 355 -10.43 -66.71 34.75
N ASP A 356 -9.10 -66.65 34.86
CA ASP A 356 -8.13 -66.23 33.82
C ASP A 356 -7.44 -67.49 33.27
#